data_AF-A0A3B1C2C0-F1
#
_entry.id   AF-A0A3B1C2C0-F1
#
_cell.length_a   1.000
_cell.length_b   1.000
_cell.length_c   1.000
_cell.angle_alpha   90.00
_cell.angle_beta   90.00
_cell.angle_gamma   90.00
#
_symmetry.space_group_name_H-M   'P 1'
#
loop_
_entity.id
_entity.type
_entity.pdbx_description
1 polymer ?
#
loop_
_entity_poly.entity_id
_entity_poly.type
_entity_poly.pdbx_seq_one_letter_code
_entity_poly.pdbx_strand_id
1 'polypeptide(L)'
;MNDKQLKVANIKNLTRLWQEMGAKPCVLEGMGKFRMSTGWPNRCWLEPQFFVDEMSITAGSIAKIPPNFVIPVWAEPSAFTGKLAGLLVDCGFGVLFEQTAMYLDLEQCQVTSEPGLEVRSIGLERDVRIWVDIVSRSFGYEVDKVVIQKMAVNPDIQLLMAYIGNHPVAAVLLFMT
;
A
#
# COMPACT_ATOMS: atom_id res chain seq x y z
N MET A 1 0.87 -22.30 4.90
CA MET A 1 1.86 -21.77 3.92
C MET A 1 3.23 -21.72 4.58
N ASN A 2 4.31 -21.85 3.82
CA ASN A 2 5.66 -21.61 4.36
C ASN A 2 6.02 -20.11 4.34
N ASP A 3 7.10 -19.72 5.02
CA ASP A 3 7.55 -18.32 5.13
C ASP A 3 7.75 -17.61 3.77
N LYS A 4 8.35 -18.30 2.81
CA LYS A 4 8.55 -17.77 1.46
C LYS A 4 7.22 -17.47 0.76
N GLN A 5 6.26 -18.39 0.87
CA GLN A 5 4.91 -18.21 0.31
C GLN A 5 4.18 -17.03 0.98
N LEU A 6 4.34 -16.86 2.30
CA LEU A 6 3.74 -15.75 3.05
C LEU A 6 4.33 -14.39 2.63
N LYS A 7 5.65 -14.31 2.40
CA LYS A 7 6.29 -13.08 1.90
C LYS A 7 5.78 -12.68 0.51
N VAL A 8 5.72 -13.64 -0.41
CA VAL A 8 5.16 -13.41 -1.76
C VAL A 8 3.69 -13.00 -1.68
N ALA A 9 2.89 -13.67 -0.85
CA ALA A 9 1.48 -13.34 -0.65
C ALA A 9 1.30 -11.92 -0.09
N ASN A 10 2.12 -11.51 0.88
CA ASN A 10 2.08 -10.16 1.45
C ASN A 10 2.39 -9.08 0.39
N ILE A 11 3.45 -9.24 -0.39
CA ILE A 11 3.80 -8.29 -1.46
C ILE A 11 2.67 -8.24 -2.51
N LYS A 12 2.11 -9.40 -2.89
CA LYS A 12 0.99 -9.47 -3.84
C LYS A 12 -0.26 -8.79 -3.31
N ASN A 13 -0.63 -9.02 -2.05
CA ASN A 13 -1.80 -8.42 -1.41
C ASN A 13 -1.65 -6.90 -1.31
N LEU A 14 -0.48 -6.42 -0.87
CA LEU A 14 -0.18 -5.00 -0.74
C LEU A 14 -0.20 -4.28 -2.11
N THR A 15 0.45 -4.87 -3.12
CA THR A 15 0.48 -4.28 -4.46
C THR A 15 -0.88 -4.36 -5.17
N ARG A 16 -1.70 -5.40 -4.91
CA ARG A 16 -3.09 -5.45 -5.39
C ARG A 16 -3.93 -4.37 -4.72
N LEU A 17 -3.77 -4.15 -3.41
CA LEU A 17 -4.44 -3.06 -2.70
C LEU A 17 -4.12 -1.68 -3.33
N TRP A 18 -2.86 -1.43 -3.67
CA TRP A 18 -2.47 -0.18 -4.35
C TRP A 18 -3.07 -0.06 -5.75
N GLN A 19 -3.33 -1.17 -6.45
CA GLN A 19 -4.05 -1.17 -7.72
C GLN A 19 -5.52 -0.77 -7.54
N GLU A 20 -6.19 -1.30 -6.50
CA GLU A 20 -7.55 -0.88 -6.14
C GLU A 20 -7.63 0.60 -5.73
N MET A 21 -6.53 1.14 -5.16
CA MET A 21 -6.38 2.57 -4.87
C MET A 21 -6.17 3.43 -6.13
N GLY A 22 -6.08 2.82 -7.32
CA GLY A 22 -6.01 3.51 -8.59
C GLY A 22 -4.64 3.51 -9.27
N ALA A 23 -3.70 2.67 -8.82
CA ALA A 23 -2.43 2.51 -9.52
C ALA A 23 -2.62 1.91 -10.92
N LYS A 24 -2.06 2.56 -11.92
CA LYS A 24 -2.18 2.17 -13.33
C LYS A 24 -0.85 1.63 -13.88
N PRO A 25 -0.90 0.70 -14.84
CA PRO A 25 0.29 0.36 -15.62
C PRO A 25 0.87 1.59 -16.30
N CYS A 26 2.19 1.72 -16.26
CA CYS A 26 2.95 2.76 -16.93
C CYS A 26 4.16 2.11 -17.59
N VAL A 27 4.54 2.60 -18.76
CA VAL A 27 5.80 2.21 -19.41
C VAL A 27 6.74 3.40 -19.29
N LEU A 28 7.82 3.21 -18.56
CA LEU A 28 8.89 4.19 -18.46
C LEU A 28 10.01 3.74 -19.40
N GLU A 29 10.35 4.60 -20.36
CA GLU A 29 11.41 4.32 -21.33
C GLU A 29 12.71 3.93 -20.63
N GLY A 30 13.29 2.80 -21.05
CA GLY A 30 14.50 2.24 -20.46
C GLY A 30 14.30 1.63 -19.08
N MET A 31 13.07 1.45 -18.60
CA MET A 31 12.83 0.94 -17.25
C MET A 31 11.91 -0.29 -17.24
N GLY A 32 11.10 -0.46 -18.28
CA GLY A 32 10.16 -1.59 -18.40
C GLY A 32 8.75 -1.22 -17.93
N LYS A 33 7.97 -2.23 -17.53
CA LYS A 33 6.57 -2.08 -17.09
C LYS A 33 6.51 -1.79 -15.59
N PHE A 34 6.00 -0.62 -15.25
CA PHE A 34 5.76 -0.16 -13.88
C PHE A 34 4.28 -0.10 -13.59
N ARG A 35 3.96 0.04 -12.31
CA ARG A 35 2.72 0.64 -11.87
C ARG A 35 2.99 1.92 -11.11
N MET A 36 2.09 2.88 -11.29
CA MET A 36 2.15 4.18 -10.62
C MET A 36 0.76 4.57 -10.12
N SER A 37 0.67 4.96 -8.86
CA SER A 37 -0.49 5.70 -8.34
C SER A 37 -0.18 7.20 -8.43
N THR A 38 -0.79 7.90 -9.38
CA THR A 38 -0.60 9.35 -9.57
C THR A 38 -1.36 10.22 -8.56
N GLY A 39 -2.14 9.58 -7.69
CA GLY A 39 -2.66 10.17 -6.45
C GLY A 39 -2.24 9.31 -5.27
N TRP A 40 -2.97 9.38 -4.16
CA TRP A 40 -2.69 8.54 -3.00
C TRP A 40 -2.69 7.03 -3.38
N PRO A 41 -1.69 6.23 -2.95
CA PRO A 41 -0.64 6.52 -1.97
C PRO A 41 0.72 6.99 -2.55
N ASN A 42 0.79 7.51 -3.77
CA ASN A 42 2.04 7.96 -4.44
C ASN A 42 3.13 6.87 -4.49
N ARG A 43 2.77 5.65 -4.90
CA ARG A 43 3.68 4.51 -5.07
C ARG A 43 4.03 4.30 -6.55
N CYS A 44 5.30 3.98 -6.81
CA CYS A 44 5.79 3.56 -8.13
C CYS A 44 6.62 2.29 -7.95
N TRP A 45 6.25 1.19 -8.61
CA TRP A 45 6.96 -0.08 -8.44
C TRP A 45 7.00 -0.91 -9.72
N LEU A 46 8.01 -1.77 -9.81
CA LEU A 46 8.06 -2.85 -10.80
C LEU A 46 7.26 -4.04 -10.27
N GLU A 47 6.39 -4.61 -11.10
CA GLU A 47 5.74 -5.85 -10.68
C GLU A 47 6.74 -7.01 -10.68
N PRO A 48 6.72 -7.88 -9.66
CA PRO A 48 7.69 -8.96 -9.54
C PRO A 48 7.77 -9.90 -10.76
N GLN A 49 6.65 -10.12 -11.46
CA GLN A 49 6.64 -10.91 -12.68
C GLN A 49 7.36 -10.25 -13.87
N PHE A 50 7.74 -8.98 -13.76
CA PHE A 50 8.47 -8.23 -14.79
C PHE A 50 9.95 -8.01 -14.45
N PHE A 51 10.51 -8.70 -13.45
CA PHE A 51 11.97 -8.72 -13.17
C PHE A 51 12.81 -9.37 -14.29
N VAL A 52 12.20 -9.70 -15.43
CA VAL A 52 12.76 -10.58 -16.47
C VAL A 52 13.83 -9.89 -17.33
N ASP A 53 14.14 -8.61 -17.10
CA ASP A 53 15.24 -7.94 -17.83
C ASP A 53 16.04 -7.01 -16.90
N GLU A 54 16.88 -7.63 -16.05
CA GLU A 54 17.78 -6.97 -15.08
C GLU A 54 18.70 -5.89 -15.71
N MET A 55 18.80 -5.86 -17.04
CA MET A 55 19.72 -5.01 -17.80
C MET A 55 19.18 -3.62 -18.16
N SER A 56 17.88 -3.33 -18.01
CA SER A 56 17.35 -2.09 -18.58
C SER A 56 17.38 -0.87 -17.64
N ILE A 57 17.15 -1.00 -16.33
CA ILE A 57 17.02 0.18 -15.45
C ILE A 57 18.31 1.00 -15.40
N THR A 58 18.19 2.28 -15.74
CA THR A 58 19.26 3.29 -15.70
C THR A 58 18.89 4.47 -14.79
N ALA A 59 19.89 5.25 -14.38
CA ALA A 59 19.68 6.52 -13.68
C ALA A 59 18.77 7.48 -14.48
N GLY A 60 18.93 7.52 -15.80
CA GLY A 60 18.10 8.35 -16.69
C GLY A 60 16.63 7.95 -16.68
N SER A 61 16.33 6.67 -16.43
CA SER A 61 14.97 6.19 -16.28
C SER A 61 14.40 6.59 -14.91
N ILE A 62 15.15 6.42 -13.82
CA ILE A 62 14.72 6.84 -12.47
C ILE A 62 14.44 8.35 -12.42
N ALA A 63 15.25 9.16 -13.12
CA ALA A 63 15.05 10.60 -13.21
C ALA A 63 13.71 11.02 -13.88
N LYS A 64 13.04 10.11 -14.60
CA LYS A 64 11.70 10.36 -15.18
C LYS A 64 10.56 10.15 -14.18
N ILE A 65 10.83 9.57 -13.01
CA ILE A 65 9.82 9.38 -11.98
C ILE A 65 9.51 10.75 -11.35
N PRO A 66 8.22 11.16 -11.29
CA PRO A 66 7.86 12.44 -10.71
C PRO A 66 8.32 12.57 -9.25
N PRO A 67 8.55 13.79 -8.76
CA PRO A 67 8.88 14.00 -7.35
C PRO A 67 7.74 13.51 -6.44
N ASN A 68 8.08 13.20 -5.18
CA ASN A 68 7.16 12.72 -4.13
C ASN A 68 6.63 11.29 -4.29
N PHE A 69 7.12 10.52 -5.25
CA PHE A 69 6.85 9.09 -5.33
C PHE A 69 7.71 8.30 -4.35
N VAL A 70 7.10 7.33 -3.69
CA VAL A 70 7.78 6.32 -2.89
C VAL A 70 7.94 5.06 -3.73
N ILE A 71 9.19 4.61 -3.87
CA ILE A 71 9.55 3.42 -4.64
C ILE A 71 9.90 2.32 -3.63
N PRO A 72 9.09 1.25 -3.52
CA PRO A 72 9.41 0.15 -2.63
C PRO A 72 10.59 -0.65 -3.19
N VAL A 73 11.52 -0.98 -2.32
CA VAL A 73 12.60 -1.94 -2.58
C VAL A 73 12.28 -3.19 -1.78
N TRP A 74 11.99 -4.29 -2.48
CA TRP A 74 11.56 -5.53 -1.84
C TRP A 74 12.73 -6.27 -1.22
N ALA A 75 12.58 -6.77 0.01
CA ALA A 75 13.65 -7.42 0.76
C ALA A 75 14.10 -8.80 0.21
N GLU A 76 13.64 -9.22 -0.98
CA GLU A 76 14.19 -10.42 -1.60
C GLU A 76 15.60 -10.13 -2.14
N PRO A 77 16.64 -10.83 -1.64
CA PRO A 77 18.00 -10.62 -2.09
C PRO A 77 18.13 -11.13 -3.53
N SER A 78 18.16 -10.18 -4.46
CA SER A 78 18.48 -10.40 -5.86
C SER A 78 19.51 -9.36 -6.29
N ALA A 79 20.30 -9.68 -7.32
CA ALA A 79 21.22 -8.72 -7.93
C ALA A 79 20.48 -7.45 -8.37
N PHE A 80 19.23 -7.62 -8.83
CA PHE A 80 18.33 -6.54 -9.18
C PHE A 80 17.99 -5.61 -8.01
N THR A 81 17.57 -6.14 -6.86
CA THR A 81 17.20 -5.34 -5.68
C THR A 81 18.36 -4.44 -5.24
N GLY A 82 19.58 -4.98 -5.18
CA GLY A 82 20.77 -4.23 -4.82
C GLY A 82 21.09 -3.13 -5.84
N LYS A 83 21.00 -3.44 -7.14
CA LYS A 83 21.20 -2.46 -8.22
C LYS A 83 20.18 -1.34 -8.18
N LEU A 84 18.90 -1.65 -8.00
CA LEU A 84 17.83 -0.65 -7.88
C LEU A 84 18.06 0.27 -6.68
N ALA A 85 18.38 -0.30 -5.51
CA ALA A 85 18.65 0.50 -4.31
C ALA A 85 19.84 1.45 -4.51
N GLY A 86 20.94 0.98 -5.11
CA GLY A 86 22.10 1.82 -5.44
C GLY A 86 21.74 2.95 -6.40
N LEU A 87 21.04 2.65 -7.50
CA LEU A 87 20.63 3.67 -8.47
C LEU A 87 19.68 4.71 -7.89
N LEU A 88 18.79 4.32 -6.97
CA LEU A 88 17.91 5.27 -6.27
C LEU A 88 18.74 6.26 -5.43
N VAL A 89 19.72 5.77 -4.68
CA VAL A 89 20.63 6.62 -3.89
C VAL A 89 21.43 7.56 -4.81
N ASP A 90 21.97 7.05 -5.92
CA ASP A 90 22.70 7.87 -6.90
C ASP A 90 21.82 8.97 -7.54
N CYS A 91 20.51 8.73 -7.64
CA CYS A 91 19.52 9.70 -8.11
C CYS A 91 18.97 10.63 -7.00
N GLY A 92 19.52 10.58 -5.79
CA GLY A 92 19.15 11.46 -4.68
C GLY A 92 17.91 11.03 -3.89
N PHE A 93 17.46 9.79 -4.03
CA PHE A 93 16.41 9.25 -3.16
C PHE A 93 16.97 8.96 -1.77
N GLY A 94 16.17 9.25 -0.75
CA GLY A 94 16.41 8.84 0.63
C GLY A 94 15.49 7.70 1.05
N VAL A 95 15.91 6.93 2.05
CA VAL A 95 15.04 5.95 2.72
C VAL A 95 14.00 6.71 3.54
N LEU A 96 12.72 6.48 3.25
CA LEU A 96 11.61 7.14 3.96
C LEU A 96 11.16 6.33 5.19
N PHE A 97 10.95 5.03 5.02
CA PHE A 97 10.58 4.10 6.08
C PHE A 97 10.85 2.65 5.64
N GLU A 98 10.84 1.74 6.60
CA GLU A 98 10.84 0.29 6.36
C GLU A 98 9.47 -0.30 6.70
N GLN A 99 9.04 -1.30 5.95
CA GLN A 99 7.79 -2.02 6.18
C GLN A 99 8.07 -3.49 6.47
N THR A 100 7.56 -3.98 7.59
CA THR A 100 7.62 -5.39 7.96
C THR A 100 6.30 -6.06 7.57
N ALA A 101 6.39 -7.12 6.75
CA ALA A 101 5.25 -7.97 6.46
C ALA A 101 4.80 -8.69 7.74
N MET A 102 3.51 -8.66 8.02
CA MET A 102 2.91 -9.32 9.19
C MET A 102 1.95 -10.40 8.72
N TYR A 103 1.91 -11.52 9.45
CA TYR A 103 0.89 -12.55 9.27
C TYR A 103 0.40 -12.97 10.65
N LEU A 104 -0.89 -13.28 10.74
CA LEU A 104 -1.51 -13.80 11.95
C LEU A 104 -2.47 -14.91 11.55
N ASP A 105 -2.32 -16.07 12.16
CA ASP A 105 -3.29 -17.16 12.03
C ASP A 105 -4.49 -16.86 12.93
N LEU A 106 -5.66 -16.66 12.30
CA LEU A 106 -6.88 -16.31 13.02
C LEU A 106 -7.44 -17.48 13.83
N GLU A 107 -7.11 -18.73 13.48
CA GLU A 107 -7.52 -19.92 14.26
C GLU A 107 -6.81 -19.96 15.63
N GLN A 108 -5.65 -19.31 15.72
CA GLN A 108 -4.83 -19.24 16.93
C GLN A 108 -5.09 -17.96 17.73
N CYS A 109 -5.97 -17.08 17.24
CA CYS A 109 -6.23 -15.79 17.86
C CYS A 109 -7.38 -15.88 18.86
N GLN A 110 -7.14 -15.45 20.10
CA GLN A 110 -8.19 -15.24 21.08
C GLN A 110 -8.60 -13.77 21.06
N VAL A 111 -9.84 -13.51 20.62
CA VAL A 111 -10.38 -12.15 20.60
C VAL A 111 -11.09 -11.88 21.92
N THR A 112 -10.62 -10.88 22.66
CA THR A 112 -11.33 -10.33 23.81
C THR A 112 -12.20 -9.17 23.37
N SER A 113 -13.46 -9.16 23.81
CA SER A 113 -14.33 -8.00 23.65
C SER A 113 -13.97 -6.94 24.68
N GLU A 114 -13.82 -5.68 24.25
CA GLU A 114 -13.65 -4.54 25.13
C GLU A 114 -15.03 -3.87 25.35
N PRO A 115 -15.57 -3.86 26.58
CA PRO A 115 -16.88 -3.28 26.84
C PRO A 115 -16.96 -1.80 26.40
N GLY A 116 -17.98 -1.48 25.61
CA GLY A 116 -18.21 -0.12 25.10
C GLY A 116 -17.41 0.24 23.84
N LEU A 117 -16.54 -0.65 23.35
CA LEU A 117 -15.95 -0.55 22.02
C LEU A 117 -16.83 -1.26 21.00
N GLU A 118 -17.31 -0.51 20.00
CA GLU A 118 -18.11 -1.06 18.91
C GLU A 118 -17.39 -0.88 17.58
N VAL A 119 -17.28 -1.94 16.78
CA VAL A 119 -16.76 -1.87 15.42
C VAL A 119 -17.91 -1.98 14.43
N ARG A 120 -18.03 -1.00 13.53
CA ARG A 120 -19.11 -0.93 12.55
C ARG A 120 -18.54 -0.83 11.14
N SER A 121 -19.14 -1.55 10.21
CA SER A 121 -18.89 -1.34 8.78
C SER A 121 -19.56 -0.05 8.32
N ILE A 122 -18.86 0.69 7.47
CA ILE A 122 -19.32 1.98 6.94
C ILE A 122 -19.29 1.95 5.41
N GLY A 123 -20.14 2.77 4.80
CA GLY A 123 -20.19 2.91 3.33
C GLY A 123 -20.87 4.17 2.84
N LEU A 124 -21.53 4.94 3.73
CA LEU A 124 -22.11 6.22 3.37
C LEU A 124 -21.02 7.27 3.17
N GLU A 125 -21.24 8.21 2.25
CA GLU A 125 -20.26 9.27 1.97
C GLU A 125 -19.85 10.05 3.22
N ARG A 126 -20.80 10.33 4.12
CA ARG A 126 -20.54 11.05 5.36
C ARG A 126 -19.54 10.29 6.24
N ASP A 127 -19.71 8.98 6.34
CA ASP A 127 -18.86 8.12 7.17
C ASP A 127 -17.47 7.97 6.58
N VAL A 128 -17.37 7.88 5.24
CA VAL A 128 -16.08 7.89 4.53
C VAL A 128 -15.29 9.17 4.80
N ARG A 129 -15.95 10.33 4.87
CA ARG A 129 -15.28 11.60 5.22
C ARG A 129 -14.66 11.56 6.63
N ILE A 130 -15.42 11.01 7.60
CA ILE A 130 -14.94 10.86 8.98
C ILE A 130 -13.77 9.88 9.03
N TRP A 131 -13.88 8.75 8.32
CA TRP A 131 -12.83 7.75 8.21
C TRP A 131 -11.53 8.37 7.68
N VAL A 132 -11.61 9.14 6.57
CA VAL A 132 -10.46 9.82 5.96
C VAL A 132 -9.83 10.83 6.92
N ASP A 133 -10.64 11.60 7.65
CA ASP A 133 -10.17 12.57 8.64
C ASP A 133 -9.46 11.91 9.84
N ILE A 134 -9.96 10.77 10.32
CA ILE A 134 -9.30 9.98 11.38
C ILE A 134 -7.94 9.47 10.89
N VAL A 135 -7.91 8.81 9.72
CA VAL A 135 -6.67 8.22 9.19
C VAL A 135 -5.65 9.31 8.88
N SER A 136 -6.06 10.40 8.24
CA SER A 136 -5.14 11.47 7.86
C SER A 136 -4.48 12.11 9.08
N ARG A 137 -5.26 12.39 10.14
CA ARG A 137 -4.72 12.92 11.40
C ARG A 137 -3.83 11.93 12.13
N SER A 138 -4.19 10.64 12.12
CA SER A 138 -3.44 9.59 12.83
C SER A 138 -2.06 9.34 12.21
N PHE A 139 -1.95 9.42 10.89
CA PHE A 139 -0.68 9.18 10.19
C PHE A 139 0.09 10.46 9.83
N GLY A 140 -0.49 11.64 10.04
CA GLY A 140 0.16 12.92 9.77
C GLY A 140 0.32 13.26 8.29
N TYR A 141 -0.48 12.66 7.41
CA TYR A 141 -0.53 12.97 5.97
C TYR A 141 -1.95 12.90 5.44
N GLU A 142 -2.23 13.57 4.32
CA GLU A 142 -3.56 13.57 3.71
C GLU A 142 -3.86 12.27 2.95
N VAL A 143 -4.98 11.63 3.26
CA VAL A 143 -5.54 10.52 2.50
C VAL A 143 -6.56 11.04 1.49
N ASP A 144 -6.45 10.59 0.24
CA ASP A 144 -7.35 11.03 -0.83
C ASP A 144 -8.77 10.45 -0.64
N LYS A 145 -9.71 11.33 -0.30
CA LYS A 145 -11.12 10.96 -0.11
C LYS A 145 -11.74 10.32 -1.36
N VAL A 146 -11.41 10.78 -2.56
CA VAL A 146 -11.99 10.26 -3.81
C VAL A 146 -11.54 8.82 -4.03
N VAL A 147 -10.30 8.49 -3.68
CA VAL A 147 -9.80 7.10 -3.71
C VAL A 147 -10.60 6.26 -2.72
N ILE A 148 -10.72 6.67 -1.45
CA ILE A 148 -11.43 5.89 -0.43
C ILE A 148 -12.92 5.73 -0.74
N GLN A 149 -13.58 6.74 -1.30
CA GLN A 149 -14.98 6.64 -1.73
C GLN A 149 -15.18 5.59 -2.81
N LYS A 150 -14.26 5.48 -3.78
CA LYS A 150 -14.29 4.44 -4.81
C LYS A 150 -14.05 3.06 -4.21
N MET A 151 -13.13 2.97 -3.24
CA MET A 151 -12.86 1.72 -2.54
C MET A 151 -14.05 1.25 -1.70
N ALA A 152 -14.84 2.16 -1.13
CA ALA A 152 -16.00 1.84 -0.30
C ALA A 152 -17.11 1.05 -1.04
N VAL A 153 -17.12 1.06 -2.38
CA VAL A 153 -18.07 0.28 -3.18
C VAL A 153 -17.49 -1.02 -3.74
N ASN A 154 -16.21 -1.31 -3.48
CA ASN A 154 -15.58 -2.54 -3.92
C ASN A 154 -15.94 -3.69 -2.96
N PRO A 155 -16.48 -4.83 -3.45
CA PRO A 155 -16.89 -5.96 -2.60
C PRO A 155 -15.72 -6.62 -1.84
N ASP A 156 -14.49 -6.49 -2.33
CA ASP A 156 -13.29 -7.03 -1.68
C ASP A 156 -12.75 -6.09 -0.59
N ILE A 157 -13.37 -4.92 -0.39
CA ILE A 157 -12.93 -3.92 0.58
C ILE A 157 -14.04 -3.63 1.58
N GLN A 158 -13.69 -3.63 2.86
CA GLN A 158 -14.56 -3.13 3.92
C GLN A 158 -13.89 -1.98 4.65
N LEU A 159 -14.62 -0.87 4.76
CA LEU A 159 -14.23 0.22 5.63
C LEU A 159 -14.93 0.04 6.97
N LEU A 160 -14.15 0.02 8.04
CA LEU A 160 -14.65 -0.13 9.40
C LEU A 160 -14.28 1.10 10.21
N MET A 161 -15.15 1.47 11.15
CA MET A 161 -14.83 2.44 12.21
C MET A 161 -15.11 1.83 13.57
N ALA A 162 -14.21 2.08 14.51
CA ALA A 162 -14.40 1.74 15.91
C ALA A 162 -14.96 2.95 16.66
N TYR A 163 -15.88 2.71 17.58
CA TYR A 163 -16.60 3.71 18.34
C TYR A 163 -16.50 3.44 19.84
N ILE A 164 -16.38 4.52 20.63
CA ILE A 164 -16.67 4.49 22.06
C ILE A 164 -17.92 5.35 22.27
N GLY A 165 -19.04 4.68 22.59
CA GLY A 165 -20.37 5.28 22.51
C GLY A 165 -20.69 5.73 21.08
N ASN A 166 -20.84 7.04 20.86
CA ASN A 166 -21.10 7.63 19.53
C ASN A 166 -19.88 8.37 18.93
N HIS A 167 -18.71 8.27 19.55
CA HIS A 167 -17.50 8.93 19.07
C HIS A 167 -16.64 7.94 18.29
N PRO A 168 -16.34 8.21 17.00
CA PRO A 168 -15.43 7.36 16.23
C PRO A 168 -13.99 7.62 16.70
N VAL A 169 -13.30 6.55 17.09
CA VAL A 169 -11.96 6.61 17.70
C VAL A 169 -10.89 5.93 16.85
N ALA A 170 -11.28 5.04 15.93
CA ALA A 170 -10.36 4.40 15.01
C ALA A 170 -11.04 4.11 13.67
N ALA A 171 -10.21 3.93 12.65
CA ALA A 171 -10.61 3.66 11.29
C ALA A 171 -9.73 2.53 10.74
N VAL A 172 -10.36 1.56 10.07
CA VAL A 172 -9.68 0.38 9.50
C VAL A 172 -10.15 0.19 8.06
N LEU A 173 -9.23 -0.22 7.20
CA LEU A 173 -9.52 -0.75 5.88
C LEU A 173 -9.15 -2.22 5.88
N LEU A 174 -10.14 -3.07 5.63
CA LEU A 174 -9.95 -4.49 5.42
C LEU A 174 -9.97 -4.77 3.92
N PHE A 175 -8.93 -5.43 3.41
CA PHE A 175 -8.85 -5.90 2.04
C PHE A 175 -8.84 -7.42 2.01
N MET A 176 -9.84 -8.00 1.36
CA MET A 176 -10.04 -9.44 1.27
C MET A 176 -9.43 -9.97 -0.04
N THR A 177 -8.64 -11.03 0.05
CA THR A 177 -7.87 -11.59 -1.08
C THR A 177 -8.09 -13.05 -1.28
#